data_AF-A0A1M7YLZ9-F1
#
_entry.id   AF-A0A1M7YLZ9-F1
#
_cell.length_a   1.000
_cell.length_b   1.000
_cell.length_c   1.000
_cell.angle_alpha   90.00
_cell.angle_beta   90.00
_cell.angle_gamma   90.00
#
_symmetry.space_group_name_H-M   'P 1'
#
loop_
_entity.id
_entity.type
_entity.pdbx_description
1 polymer ?
#
loop_
_entity_poly.entity_id
_entity_poly.type
_entity_poly.pdbx_seq_one_letter_code
_entity_poly.pdbx_strand_id
1 'polypeptide(L)'
;MAHCNTILNQLASFFPRHDFEKLATQYHQGQKFRSFNRWSQFMAMTIAQLTGRKSLRDLVGNIAAQGKRIYHLGMRSTSRATLARVNDQQPYNIFKEMFFQLLQRCQARA
;
A
#
# COMPACT_ATOMS: atom_id res chain seq x y z
N MET A 1 -9.93 21.89 -7.73
CA MET A 1 -10.69 21.00 -6.80
C MET A 1 -10.05 21.16 -5.43
N ALA A 2 -10.84 21.46 -4.39
CA ALA A 2 -10.32 21.60 -3.03
C ALA A 2 -9.63 20.31 -2.58
N HIS A 3 -8.45 20.42 -1.98
CA HIS A 3 -7.69 19.29 -1.47
C HIS A 3 -8.42 18.69 -0.26
N CYS A 4 -9.26 17.68 -0.50
CA CYS A 4 -9.94 16.95 0.57
C CYS A 4 -8.98 15.91 1.16
N ASN A 5 -8.37 16.23 2.31
CA ASN A 5 -7.62 15.26 3.10
C ASN A 5 -8.58 14.19 3.64
N THR A 6 -8.47 12.98 3.11
CA THR A 6 -9.21 11.83 3.65
C THR A 6 -8.53 11.35 4.94
N ILE A 7 -9.29 10.71 5.84
CA ILE A 7 -8.71 9.98 6.99
C ILE A 7 -7.66 8.97 6.51
N LEU A 8 -7.90 8.34 5.35
CA LEU A 8 -6.94 7.43 4.75
C LEU A 8 -5.62 8.13 4.37
N ASN A 9 -5.65 9.40 3.96
CA ASN A 9 -4.42 10.19 3.71
C ASN A 9 -3.68 10.50 5.00
N GLN A 10 -4.40 10.83 6.07
CA GLN A 10 -3.80 11.03 7.39
C GLN A 10 -3.16 9.72 7.89
N LEU A 11 -3.84 8.59 7.75
CA LEU A 11 -3.28 7.28 8.07
C LEU A 11 -2.05 6.95 7.22
N ALA A 12 -2.10 7.23 5.92
CA ALA A 12 -0.98 7.01 5.01
C ALA A 12 0.26 7.84 5.41
N SER A 13 0.06 9.03 6.00
CA SER A 13 1.15 9.91 6.43
C SER A 13 2.00 9.35 7.58
N PHE A 14 1.48 8.39 8.36
CA PHE A 14 2.28 7.68 9.38
C PHE A 14 3.33 6.76 8.76
N PHE A 15 3.13 6.35 7.50
CA PHE A 15 4.05 5.45 6.81
C PHE A 15 5.09 6.26 6.02
N PRO A 16 6.40 6.16 6.34
CA PRO A 16 7.44 6.79 5.54
C PRO A 16 7.51 6.19 4.13
N ARG A 17 6.91 6.88 3.17
CA ARG A 17 6.85 6.39 1.79
C ARG A 17 8.22 6.18 1.16
N HIS A 18 9.16 7.08 1.39
CA HIS A 18 10.53 6.97 0.85
C HIS A 18 11.25 5.71 1.36
N ASP A 19 11.15 5.45 2.67
CA ASP A 19 11.78 4.28 3.27
C ASP A 19 11.09 2.99 2.80
N PHE A 20 9.76 3.01 2.67
CA PHE A 20 9.02 1.91 2.08
C PHE A 20 9.45 1.63 0.63
N GLU A 21 9.62 2.65 -0.21
CA GLU A 21 10.02 2.48 -1.61
C GLU A 21 11.46 1.94 -1.74
N LYS A 22 12.36 2.30 -0.81
CA LYS A 22 13.70 1.68 -0.71
C LYS A 22 13.59 0.19 -0.37
N LEU A 23 12.83 -0.17 0.67
CA LEU A 23 12.59 -1.57 1.02
C LEU A 23 11.92 -2.34 -0.13
N ALA A 24 10.96 -1.70 -0.81
CA ALA A 24 10.29 -2.27 -1.96
C ALA A 24 11.25 -2.62 -3.09
N THR A 25 12.25 -1.78 -3.32
CA THR A 25 13.29 -2.03 -4.33
C THR A 25 14.21 -3.16 -3.89
N GLN A 26 14.62 -3.18 -2.61
CA GLN A 26 15.50 -4.21 -2.05
C GLN A 26 14.88 -5.61 -2.06
N TYR A 27 13.59 -5.72 -1.71
CA TYR A 27 12.88 -7.00 -1.60
C TYR A 27 12.04 -7.34 -2.85
N HIS A 28 12.19 -6.58 -3.94
CA HIS A 28 11.48 -6.90 -5.19
C HIS A 28 12.04 -8.17 -5.82
N GLN A 29 11.15 -9.08 -6.22
CA GLN A 29 11.54 -10.28 -6.96
C GLN A 29 10.92 -10.28 -8.36
N GLY A 30 11.71 -10.72 -9.35
CA GLY A 30 11.28 -10.80 -10.74
C GLY A 30 11.26 -9.46 -11.48
N GLN A 31 10.49 -9.39 -12.57
CA GLN A 31 10.49 -8.24 -13.47
C GLN A 31 9.89 -6.98 -12.83
N LYS A 32 10.38 -5.80 -13.25
CA LYS A 32 9.82 -4.51 -12.84
C LYS A 32 8.36 -4.38 -13.29
N PHE A 33 7.53 -3.76 -12.47
CA PHE A 33 6.16 -3.45 -12.84
C PHE A 33 6.10 -2.36 -13.92
N ARG A 34 5.20 -2.52 -14.91
CA ARG A 34 4.96 -1.51 -15.95
C ARG A 34 4.03 -0.39 -15.48
N SER A 35 2.91 -0.74 -14.84
CA SER A 35 1.84 0.19 -14.45
C SER A 35 1.41 0.07 -12.99
N PHE A 36 2.14 -0.71 -12.20
CA PHE A 36 1.85 -0.99 -10.79
C PHE A 36 3.07 -0.69 -9.92
N ASN A 37 2.90 -0.67 -8.60
CA ASN A 37 4.02 -0.55 -7.66
C ASN A 37 3.69 -1.22 -6.32
N ARG A 38 4.73 -1.52 -5.53
CA ARG A 38 4.57 -2.14 -4.20
C ARG A 38 3.82 -1.24 -3.22
N TRP A 39 3.90 0.09 -3.38
CA TRP A 39 3.13 1.03 -2.56
C TRP A 39 1.62 0.83 -2.73
N SER A 40 1.15 0.61 -3.96
CA SER A 40 -0.26 0.34 -4.25
C SER A 40 -0.70 -1.00 -3.65
N GLN A 41 0.16 -2.02 -3.68
CA GLN A 41 -0.09 -3.29 -2.99
C GLN A 41 -0.26 -3.04 -1.48
N PHE A 42 0.70 -2.36 -0.86
CA PHE A 42 0.66 -2.07 0.58
C PHE A 42 -0.61 -1.32 0.97
N MET A 43 -0.93 -0.21 0.29
CA MET A 43 -2.12 0.55 0.58
C MET A 43 -3.40 -0.25 0.34
N ALA A 44 -3.47 -1.07 -0.71
CA ALA A 44 -4.63 -1.95 -0.94
C ALA A 44 -4.81 -2.94 0.22
N MET A 45 -3.73 -3.57 0.69
CA MET A 45 -3.78 -4.51 1.82
C MET A 45 -4.12 -3.79 3.14
N THR A 46 -3.56 -2.61 3.39
CA THR A 46 -3.89 -1.79 4.57
C THR A 46 -5.38 -1.38 4.57
N ILE A 47 -5.92 -0.94 3.42
CA ILE A 47 -7.35 -0.65 3.29
C ILE A 47 -8.18 -1.91 3.57
N ALA A 48 -7.76 -3.07 3.06
CA ALA A 48 -8.46 -4.33 3.31
C ALA A 48 -8.56 -4.63 4.81
N GLN A 49 -7.46 -4.50 5.55
CA GLN A 49 -7.42 -4.72 7.00
C GLN A 49 -8.28 -3.71 7.77
N LEU A 50 -8.11 -2.42 7.50
CA LEU A 50 -8.86 -1.35 8.19
C LEU A 50 -10.37 -1.41 7.97
N THR A 51 -10.80 -1.97 6.84
CA THR A 51 -12.21 -2.03 6.46
C THR A 51 -12.82 -3.43 6.58
N GLY A 52 -12.06 -4.40 7.10
CA GLY A 52 -12.51 -5.79 7.25
C GLY A 52 -12.84 -6.50 5.94
N ARG A 53 -12.31 -6.04 4.80
CA ARG A 53 -12.58 -6.65 3.49
C ARG A 53 -11.80 -7.94 3.30
N LYS A 54 -12.52 -9.03 3.10
CA LYS A 54 -11.96 -10.39 2.94
C LYS A 54 -11.90 -10.87 1.48
N SER A 55 -12.42 -10.10 0.53
CA SER A 55 -12.46 -10.46 -0.90
C SER A 55 -11.64 -9.49 -1.74
N LEU A 56 -10.70 -10.00 -2.54
CA LEU A 56 -9.94 -9.19 -3.50
C LEU A 56 -10.83 -8.54 -4.55
N ARG A 57 -11.96 -9.17 -4.91
CA ARG A 57 -12.92 -8.59 -5.86
C ARG A 57 -13.60 -7.35 -5.27
N ASP A 58 -14.09 -7.47 -4.04
CA ASP A 58 -14.71 -6.36 -3.32
C ASP A 58 -13.72 -5.21 -3.09
N LEU A 59 -12.52 -5.53 -2.61
CA LEU A 59 -11.46 -4.56 -2.37
C LEU A 59 -11.10 -3.77 -3.63
N VAL A 60 -10.84 -4.44 -4.74
CA VAL A 60 -10.46 -3.78 -5.99
C VAL A 60 -11.62 -2.96 -6.56
N GLY A 61 -12.85 -3.46 -6.48
CA GLY A 61 -14.04 -2.70 -6.89
C GLY A 61 -14.20 -1.41 -6.08
N ASN A 62 -14.01 -1.48 -4.77
CA ASN A 62 -14.09 -0.33 -3.88
C ASN A 62 -12.97 0.70 -4.15
N ILE A 63 -11.73 0.24 -4.32
CA ILE A 63 -10.59 1.11 -4.67
C ILE A 63 -10.85 1.80 -6.02
N ALA A 64 -11.32 1.06 -7.03
CA ALA A 64 -11.62 1.60 -8.36
C ALA A 64 -12.71 2.68 -8.32
N ALA A 65 -13.78 2.47 -7.54
CA ALA A 65 -14.83 3.46 -7.34
C ALA A 65 -14.32 4.78 -6.73
N GLN A 66 -13.19 4.74 -6.01
CA GLN A 66 -12.55 5.91 -5.38
C GLN A 66 -11.37 6.46 -6.20
N GLY A 67 -11.25 6.13 -7.49
CA GLY A 67 -10.09 6.42 -8.36
C GLY A 67 -9.50 7.84 -8.23
N LYS A 68 -10.35 8.87 -8.15
CA LYS A 68 -9.90 10.27 -8.01
C LYS A 68 -9.22 10.55 -6.66
N ARG A 69 -9.64 9.89 -5.59
CA ARG A 69 -9.13 10.10 -4.21
C ARG A 69 -7.85 9.31 -3.96
N ILE A 70 -7.73 8.11 -4.52
CA ILE A 70 -6.55 7.25 -4.32
C ILE A 70 -5.30 7.74 -5.06
N TYR A 71 -5.46 8.56 -6.11
CA TYR A 71 -4.32 9.19 -6.80
C TYR A 71 -3.47 10.04 -5.83
N HIS A 72 -4.12 10.81 -4.97
CA HIS A 72 -3.45 11.62 -3.95
C HIS A 72 -2.74 10.79 -2.87
N LEU A 73 -3.08 9.50 -2.74
CA LEU A 73 -2.37 8.55 -1.88
C LEU A 73 -1.15 7.92 -2.57
N GLY A 74 -0.84 8.31 -3.82
CA GLY A 74 0.24 7.71 -4.60
C GLY A 74 -0.07 6.31 -5.13
N MET A 75 -1.33 5.87 -5.05
CA MET A 75 -1.75 4.57 -5.57
C MET A 75 -1.89 4.61 -7.09
N ARG A 76 -1.59 3.48 -7.73
CA ARG A 76 -1.86 3.19 -9.13
C ARG A 76 -3.14 2.36 -9.25
N SER A 77 -3.70 2.31 -10.46
CA SER A 77 -4.82 1.42 -10.75
C SER A 77 -4.44 -0.02 -10.39
N THR A 78 -5.28 -0.67 -9.60
CA THR A 78 -5.02 -1.98 -9.01
C THR A 78 -6.05 -2.96 -9.54
N SER A 79 -5.65 -3.87 -10.43
CA SER A 79 -6.55 -4.94 -10.89
C SER A 79 -6.51 -6.14 -9.94
N ARG A 80 -7.59 -6.94 -9.92
CA ARG A 80 -7.66 -8.16 -9.11
C ARG A 80 -6.55 -9.15 -9.46
N ALA A 81 -6.28 -9.33 -10.75
CA ALA A 81 -5.24 -10.25 -11.22
C ALA A 81 -3.84 -9.78 -10.80
N THR A 82 -3.55 -8.48 -10.94
CA THR A 82 -2.27 -7.92 -10.51
C THR A 82 -2.08 -8.03 -9.01
N LEU A 83 -3.08 -7.64 -8.21
CA LEU A 83 -2.98 -7.70 -6.75
C LEU A 83 -2.81 -9.14 -6.24
N ALA A 84 -3.57 -10.09 -6.79
CA ALA A 84 -3.43 -11.51 -6.45
C ALA A 84 -2.02 -12.03 -6.76
N ARG A 85 -1.52 -11.78 -7.97
CA ARG A 85 -0.18 -12.20 -8.38
C ARG A 85 0.92 -11.59 -7.51
N VAL A 86 0.82 -10.30 -7.18
CA VAL A 86 1.83 -9.62 -6.37
C VAL A 86 1.79 -10.11 -4.92
N ASN A 87 0.61 -10.39 -4.37
CA ASN A 87 0.48 -10.99 -3.05
C ASN A 87 1.05 -12.42 -2.96
N ASP A 88 0.94 -13.18 -4.05
CA ASP A 88 1.46 -14.54 -4.15
C ASP A 88 2.99 -14.58 -4.35
N GLN A 89 3.49 -13.78 -5.29
CA GLN A 89 4.88 -13.89 -5.76
C GLN A 89 5.87 -13.02 -5.00
N GLN A 90 5.42 -11.93 -4.38
CA GLN A 90 6.36 -11.01 -3.72
C GLN A 90 6.54 -11.36 -2.24
N PRO A 91 7.78 -11.32 -1.72
CA PRO A 91 8.05 -11.67 -0.34
C PRO A 91 7.39 -10.69 0.64
N TYR A 92 6.96 -11.23 1.77
CA TYR A 92 6.35 -10.46 2.87
C TYR A 92 7.39 -9.65 3.67
N ASN A 93 8.68 -9.90 3.49
CA ASN A 93 9.78 -9.28 4.25
C ASN A 93 9.70 -7.75 4.29
N ILE A 94 9.24 -7.11 3.22
CA ILE A 94 9.00 -5.67 3.18
C ILE A 94 8.09 -5.19 4.32
N PHE A 95 7.01 -5.92 4.61
CA PHE A 95 6.05 -5.54 5.65
C PHE A 95 6.63 -5.76 7.05
N LYS A 96 7.43 -6.82 7.21
CA LYS A 96 8.16 -7.09 8.46
C LYS A 96 9.16 -5.98 8.77
N GLU A 97 10.00 -5.61 7.80
CA GLU A 97 10.99 -4.53 7.98
C GLU A 97 10.31 -3.19 8.23
N MET A 98 9.25 -2.89 7.49
CA MET A 98 8.46 -1.67 7.71
C MET A 98 7.88 -1.62 9.13
N PHE A 99 7.37 -2.74 9.65
CA PHE A 99 6.87 -2.82 11.02
C PHE A 99 7.96 -2.49 12.04
N PHE A 100 9.15 -3.10 11.94
CA PHE A 100 10.22 -2.84 12.90
C PHE A 100 10.74 -1.40 12.82
N GLN A 101 10.82 -0.79 11.63
CA GLN A 101 11.15 0.62 11.48
C GLN A 101 10.12 1.53 12.17
N LEU A 102 8.83 1.23 12.03
CA LEU A 102 7.77 1.98 12.70
C LEU A 102 7.82 1.78 14.22
N LEU A 103 8.01 0.54 14.69
CA LEU A 103 8.13 0.21 16.11
C LEU A 103 9.26 1.00 16.77
N GLN A 104 10.44 1.03 16.15
CA GLN A 104 11.58 1.79 16.64
C GLN A 104 11.28 3.29 16.75
N ARG A 105 10.59 3.86 15.74
CA ARG A 105 10.17 5.28 15.77
C ARG A 105 9.16 5.57 16.87
N CYS A 106 8.23 4.66 17.12
CA CYS A 106 7.28 4.78 18.22
C CYS A 106 7.99 4.74 19.57
N GLN A 107 8.90 3.79 19.77
CA GLN A 107 9.68 3.66 21.00
C GLN A 107 10.61 4.85 21.26
N ALA A 108 11.19 5.44 20.23
CA ALA A 108 12.05 6.63 20.38
C ALA A 108 11.29 7.92 20.72
N ARG A 109 9.95 7.92 20.59
CA ARG A 109 9.07 9.07 20.89
C ARG A 109 8.25 8.86 22.17
N ALA A 110 8.34 7.67 22.77
CA ALA A 110 7.73 7.34 24.05
C ALA A 110 8.66 7.76 25.19
#